data_AF-A0A7S4JCE1-F1
#
_entry.id   AF-A0A7S4JCE1-F1
#
_cell.length_a   1.000
_cell.length_b   1.000
_cell.length_c   1.000
_cell.angle_alpha   90.00
_cell.angle_beta   90.00
_cell.angle_gamma   90.00
#
_symmetry.space_group_name_H-M   'P 1'
#
loop_
_entity.id
_entity.type
_entity.pdbx_description
1 polymer ?
#
loop_
_entity_poly.entity_id
_entity_poly.type
_entity_poly.pdbx_seq_one_letter_code
_entity_poly.pdbx_strand_id
1 'polypeptide(L)'
;GVRLARPRNLEAYLDWVANGIDPKQLTGWEEEDGSDSTWDTLVETFMVGLRTRRGVMDSCLRRDFGDTLVDEALKRLQPHVRNGLVEITGKGRIRLTAPRGFLYSNT
;
A
#
# COMPACT_ATOMS: atom_id res chain seq x y z
N GLY A 1 1.86 10.57 4.84
CA GLY A 1 3.19 10.80 5.44
C GLY A 1 4.23 10.65 4.35
N VAL A 2 5.35 11.37 4.41
CA VAL A 2 6.38 11.32 3.35
C VAL A 2 7.38 10.21 3.67
N ARG A 3 7.65 9.32 2.71
CA ARG A 3 8.64 8.25 2.86
C ARG A 3 10.03 8.79 2.54
N LEU A 4 10.89 8.92 3.53
CA LEU A 4 12.30 9.28 3.32
C LEU A 4 13.13 7.98 3.18
N ALA A 5 13.81 7.80 2.06
CA ALA A 5 14.77 6.71 1.86
C ALA A 5 16.21 7.23 1.98
N ARG A 6 17.08 6.44 2.63
CA ARG A 6 18.51 6.75 2.73
C ARG A 6 19.24 6.34 1.44
N PRO A 7 20.32 7.03 1.06
CA PRO A 7 21.16 6.60 -0.05
C PRO A 7 21.67 5.17 0.16
N ARG A 8 21.64 4.36 -0.90
CA ARG A 8 22.09 2.96 -0.87
C ARG A 8 23.60 2.79 -1.00
N ASN A 9 24.30 3.80 -1.53
CA ASN A 9 25.77 3.85 -1.62
C ASN A 9 26.35 4.40 -0.31
N LEU A 10 27.39 3.75 0.22
CA LEU A 10 28.10 4.16 1.42
C LEU A 10 28.72 5.56 1.30
N GLU A 11 29.29 5.90 0.15
CA GLU A 11 29.90 7.22 -0.09
C GLU A 11 28.83 8.32 -0.03
N ALA A 12 27.73 8.13 -0.74
CA ALA A 12 26.57 9.01 -0.70
C ALA A 12 25.91 9.07 0.69
N TYR A 13 25.96 7.99 1.48
CA TYR A 13 25.46 7.96 2.85
C TYR A 13 26.35 8.78 3.80
N LEU A 14 27.67 8.69 3.67
CA LEU A 14 28.61 9.45 4.49
C LEU A 14 28.48 10.95 4.20
N ASP A 15 28.36 11.34 2.93
CA ASP A 15 28.08 12.71 2.53
C ASP A 15 26.71 13.20 3.03
N TRP A 16 25.70 12.33 3.01
CA TRP A 16 24.36 12.60 3.53
C TRP A 16 24.34 12.84 5.05
N VAL A 17 25.15 12.09 5.82
CA VAL A 17 25.30 12.30 7.27
C VAL A 17 26.13 13.55 7.58
N ALA A 18 27.18 13.80 6.81
CA ALA A 18 28.13 14.87 7.09
C ALA A 18 27.58 16.27 6.81
N ASN A 19 26.77 16.44 5.76
CA ASN A 19 26.37 17.78 5.30
C ASN A 19 25.01 18.27 5.86
N GLY A 20 24.23 17.40 6.50
CA GLY A 20 22.89 17.74 6.97
C GLY A 20 21.92 18.04 5.81
N ILE A 21 20.62 18.03 6.11
CA ILE A 21 19.56 18.01 5.09
C ILE A 21 19.32 19.41 4.52
N ASP A 22 19.58 19.65 3.23
CA ASP A 22 18.77 20.59 2.43
C ASP A 22 17.65 19.77 1.74
N PRO A 23 16.38 19.99 2.10
CA PRO A 23 15.25 19.30 1.48
C PRO A 23 15.23 19.38 -0.06
N LYS A 24 15.86 20.41 -0.63
CA LYS A 24 15.95 20.63 -2.08
C LYS A 24 17.10 19.91 -2.77
N GLN A 25 18.10 19.42 -2.01
CA GLN A 25 19.27 18.71 -2.56
C GLN A 25 19.13 17.19 -2.53
N LEU A 26 17.94 16.69 -2.20
CA LEU A 26 17.55 15.29 -2.33
C LEU A 26 17.36 14.92 -3.82
N THR A 27 18.39 15.10 -4.64
CA THR A 27 18.42 14.70 -6.05
C THR A 27 18.77 13.22 -6.16
N GLY A 28 17.75 12.41 -5.97
CA GLY A 28 17.73 10.95 -6.11
C GLY A 28 16.32 10.39 -5.86
N TRP A 29 15.36 11.30 -5.70
CA TRP A 29 13.95 11.02 -5.64
C TRP A 29 13.49 10.94 -7.08
N GLU A 30 13.23 9.72 -7.53
CA GLU A 30 12.10 9.57 -8.41
C GLU A 30 10.91 10.07 -7.59
N GLU A 31 10.46 11.31 -7.85
CA GLU A 31 9.03 11.58 -7.70
C GLU A 31 8.40 10.50 -8.57
N GLU A 32 7.91 9.41 -7.95
CA GLU A 32 6.98 8.52 -8.65
C GLU A 32 5.93 9.46 -9.23
N ASP A 33 5.92 9.55 -10.57
CA ASP A 33 5.09 10.48 -11.33
C ASP A 33 3.73 10.58 -10.66
N GLY A 34 3.32 11.79 -10.28
CA GLY A 34 2.12 12.07 -9.48
C GLY A 34 0.78 11.66 -10.10
N SER A 35 0.78 10.81 -11.13
CA SER A 35 -0.32 9.92 -11.49
C SER A 35 -0.11 8.58 -10.77
N ASP A 36 -0.46 8.41 -9.50
CA ASP A 36 -1.86 8.20 -9.12
C ASP A 36 -1.98 8.23 -7.59
N SER A 37 -1.62 9.37 -6.95
CA SER A 37 -1.46 9.46 -5.48
C SER A 37 -2.61 8.87 -4.64
N THR A 38 -3.84 8.95 -5.14
CA THR A 38 -5.03 8.38 -4.50
C THR A 38 -5.10 6.86 -4.63
N TRP A 39 -4.75 6.32 -5.81
CA TRP A 39 -4.66 4.87 -6.03
C TRP A 39 -3.53 4.25 -5.22
N ASP A 40 -2.36 4.87 -5.19
CA ASP A 40 -1.23 4.39 -4.41
C ASP A 40 -1.57 4.38 -2.91
N THR A 41 -2.22 5.44 -2.43
CA THR A 41 -2.71 5.51 -1.04
C THR A 41 -3.77 4.42 -0.77
N LEU A 42 -4.65 4.13 -1.72
CA LEU A 42 -5.64 3.04 -1.61
C LEU A 42 -4.94 1.68 -1.51
N VAL A 43 -3.96 1.42 -2.37
CA VAL A 43 -3.18 0.18 -2.39
C VAL A 43 -2.40 0.03 -1.09
N GLU A 44 -1.75 1.09 -0.59
CA GLU A 44 -1.11 1.10 0.72
C GLU A 44 -2.11 0.77 1.84
N THR A 45 -3.30 1.35 1.79
CA THR A 45 -4.38 1.08 2.75
C THR A 45 -4.79 -0.39 2.73
N PHE A 46 -4.92 -0.99 1.54
CA PHE A 46 -5.14 -2.43 1.39
C PHE A 46 -3.98 -3.25 1.96
N MET A 47 -2.73 -2.94 1.61
CA MET A 47 -1.56 -3.69 2.08
C MET A 47 -1.47 -3.72 3.60
N VAL A 48 -1.63 -2.57 4.26
CA VAL A 48 -1.59 -2.47 5.73
C VAL A 48 -2.81 -3.15 6.35
N GLY A 49 -4.01 -2.87 5.83
CA GLY A 49 -5.25 -3.35 6.41
C GLY A 49 -5.45 -4.87 6.27
N LEU A 50 -5.14 -5.44 5.10
CA LEU A 50 -5.25 -6.87 4.82
C LEU A 50 -4.23 -7.70 5.62
N ARG A 51 -3.06 -7.13 5.94
CA ARG A 51 -2.06 -7.77 6.80
C ARG A 51 -2.55 -7.93 8.24
N THR A 52 -3.57 -7.16 8.65
CA THR A 52 -4.20 -7.34 9.96
C THR A 52 -5.25 -8.46 9.92
N ARG A 53 -5.38 -9.22 11.02
CA ARG A 53 -6.44 -10.24 11.16
C ARG A 53 -7.86 -9.65 11.06
N ARG A 54 -7.99 -8.34 11.27
CA ARG A 54 -9.25 -7.60 11.22
C ARG A 54 -9.62 -7.22 9.79
N GLY A 55 -8.68 -7.08 8.86
CA GLY A 55 -8.96 -6.65 7.49
C GLY A 55 -9.53 -5.23 7.37
N VAL A 56 -9.94 -4.87 6.16
CA VAL A 56 -10.49 -3.55 5.80
C VAL A 56 -12.01 -3.61 5.65
N MET A 57 -12.69 -2.49 5.89
CA MET A 57 -14.13 -2.37 5.69
C MET A 57 -14.41 -1.67 4.38
N ASP A 58 -15.22 -2.26 3.51
CA ASP A 58 -15.63 -1.68 2.22
C ASP A 58 -16.26 -0.29 2.40
N SER A 59 -17.11 -0.11 3.41
CA SER A 59 -17.73 1.19 3.71
C SER A 59 -16.73 2.28 4.10
N CYS A 60 -15.63 1.93 4.77
CA CYS A 60 -14.58 2.91 5.08
C CYS A 60 -13.80 3.27 3.82
N LEU A 61 -13.49 2.30 2.97
CA LEU A 61 -12.78 2.53 1.71
C LEU A 61 -13.58 3.43 0.77
N ARG A 62 -14.89 3.16 0.59
CA ARG A 62 -15.75 3.97 -0.27
C ARG A 62 -15.89 5.41 0.24
N ARG A 63 -15.97 5.60 1.56
CA ARG A 63 -16.00 6.93 2.17
C ARG A 63 -14.71 7.71 1.91
N ASP A 64 -13.56 7.05 1.98
CA ASP A 64 -12.25 7.73 1.95
C ASP A 64 -11.68 7.87 0.52
N PHE A 65 -12.07 6.99 -0.41
CA PHE A 65 -11.51 6.93 -1.78
C PHE A 65 -12.56 7.00 -2.91
N GLY A 66 -13.85 6.97 -2.59
CA GLY A 66 -14.94 6.97 -3.57
C GLY A 66 -15.27 5.60 -4.17
N ASP A 67 -16.47 5.48 -4.72
CA ASP A 67 -16.99 4.19 -5.22
C ASP A 67 -16.25 3.68 -6.45
N THR A 68 -15.93 4.56 -7.39
CA THR A 68 -15.30 4.20 -8.68
C THR A 68 -13.94 3.54 -8.49
N LEU A 69 -13.09 4.13 -7.65
CA LEU A 69 -11.74 3.66 -7.39
C LEU A 69 -11.75 2.35 -6.60
N VAL A 70 -12.65 2.24 -5.61
CA VAL A 70 -12.82 1.01 -4.83
C VAL A 70 -13.35 -0.12 -5.70
N ASP A 71 -14.30 0.14 -6.60
CA ASP A 71 -14.82 -0.87 -7.52
C ASP A 71 -13.73 -1.39 -8.47
N GLU A 72 -12.83 -0.52 -8.94
CA GLU A 72 -11.67 -0.94 -9.72
C GLU A 72 -10.72 -1.83 -8.90
N ALA A 73 -10.39 -1.43 -7.67
CA ALA A 73 -9.57 -2.24 -6.78
C ALA A 73 -10.20 -3.61 -6.49
N LEU A 74 -11.51 -3.66 -6.24
CA LEU A 74 -12.25 -4.91 -6.00
C LEU A 74 -12.28 -5.81 -7.24
N LYS A 75 -12.38 -5.24 -8.46
CA LYS A 75 -12.26 -6.01 -9.70
C LYS A 75 -10.89 -6.67 -9.84
N ARG A 76 -9.81 -5.96 -9.48
CA ARG A 76 -8.45 -6.53 -9.45
C ARG A 76 -8.28 -7.56 -8.32
N LEU A 77 -9.02 -7.44 -7.23
CA LEU A 77 -8.98 -8.36 -6.08
C LEU A 77 -9.79 -9.65 -6.32
N GLN A 78 -10.79 -9.63 -7.21
CA GLN A 78 -11.71 -10.74 -7.50
C GLN A 78 -11.02 -12.09 -7.79
N PRO A 79 -9.92 -12.18 -8.58
CA PRO A 79 -9.19 -13.42 -8.78
C PRO A 79 -8.65 -14.02 -7.47
N HIS A 80 -8.16 -13.18 -6.55
CA HIS A 80 -7.65 -13.61 -5.25
C HIS A 80 -8.77 -14.06 -4.32
N VAL A 81 -9.98 -13.51 -4.47
CA VAL A 81 -11.19 -14.00 -3.79
C VAL A 81 -11.56 -15.39 -4.30
N ARG A 82 -11.59 -15.60 -5.62
CA ARG A 82 -11.90 -16.91 -6.23
C ARG A 82 -10.88 -17.99 -5.83
N ASN A 83 -9.62 -17.62 -5.70
CA ASN A 83 -8.54 -18.51 -5.28
C ASN A 83 -8.50 -18.77 -3.76
N GLY A 84 -9.44 -18.21 -2.99
CA GLY A 84 -9.53 -18.38 -1.55
C GLY A 84 -8.41 -17.69 -0.76
N LEU A 85 -7.68 -16.75 -1.37
CA LEU A 85 -6.62 -15.97 -0.71
C LEU A 85 -7.20 -14.80 0.08
N VAL A 86 -8.33 -14.26 -0.39
CA VAL A 86 -9.07 -13.17 0.23
C VAL A 86 -10.50 -13.63 0.46
N GLU A 87 -11.08 -13.25 1.59
CA GLU A 87 -12.51 -13.44 1.87
C GLU A 87 -13.19 -12.09 2.14
N ILE A 88 -14.41 -11.95 1.63
CA ILE A 88 -15.30 -10.82 1.92
C ILE A 88 -16.40 -11.36 2.82
N THR A 89 -16.36 -10.98 4.09
CA THR A 89 -17.39 -11.37 5.07
C THR A 89 -18.70 -10.65 4.79
N GLY A 90 -19.83 -11.24 5.18
CA GLY A 90 -21.17 -10.66 4.95
C GLY A 90 -21.42 -9.27 5.56
N LYS A 91 -20.50 -8.73 6.36
CA LYS A 91 -20.51 -7.35 6.86
C LYS A 91 -19.72 -6.37 5.99
N GLY A 92 -19.32 -6.77 4.77
CA GLY A 92 -18.50 -5.96 3.87
C GLY A 92 -17.04 -5.82 4.30
N ARG A 93 -16.53 -6.75 5.12
CA ARG A 93 -15.13 -6.73 5.57
C ARG A 93 -14.29 -7.68 4.72
N ILE A 94 -13.23 -7.14 4.15
CA ILE A 94 -12.28 -7.79 3.25
C ILE A 94 -11.03 -8.14 4.06
N ARG A 95 -10.62 -9.41 4.06
CA ARG A 95 -9.44 -9.88 4.81
C ARG A 95 -8.75 -11.04 4.11
N LEU A 96 -7.49 -11.28 4.45
CA LEU A 96 -6.78 -12.48 4.01
C LEU A 96 -7.35 -13.73 4.70
N THR A 97 -7.54 -14.79 3.93
CA THR A 97 -7.96 -16.09 4.45
C THR A 97 -6.81 -16.75 5.20
N ALA A 98 -7.04 -17.19 6.44
CA ALA A 98 -6.02 -17.94 7.18
C ALA A 98 -5.99 -19.43 6.81
N PRO A 99 -4.82 -20.09 6.72
CA PRO A 99 -3.47 -19.50 6.71
C PRO A 99 -3.02 -19.06 5.30
N ARG A 100 -3.70 -19.53 4.25
CA ARG A 100 -3.23 -19.51 2.86
C ARG A 100 -3.02 -18.09 2.30
N GLY A 101 -3.92 -17.17 2.60
CA GLY A 101 -3.81 -15.76 2.19
C GLY A 101 -2.65 -15.05 2.86
N PHE A 102 -2.41 -15.32 4.15
CA PHE A 102 -1.26 -14.74 4.86
C PHE A 102 0.07 -15.25 4.31
N LEU A 103 0.18 -16.55 4.03
CA LEU A 103 1.38 -17.13 3.43
C LEU A 103 1.70 -16.52 2.06
N TYR A 104 0.69 -16.35 1.21
CA TYR A 104 0.85 -15.73 -0.12
C TYR A 104 1.18 -14.23 -0.05
N SER A 105 0.65 -13.50 0.94
CA SER A 105 0.90 -12.05 1.06
C SER A 105 2.32 -11.68 1.51
N ASN A 106 3.11 -12.68 1.93
CA ASN A 106 4.44 -12.50 2.51
C ASN A 106 5.56 -13.07 1.63
N THR A 107 5.22 -13.64 0.47
CA THR A 107 6.17 -14.06 -0.58
C THR A 107 6.43 -12.92 -1.53
#